data_AF-A0A536YA51-F1
#
_entry.id   AF-A0A536YA51-F1
#
_cell.length_a   1.000
_cell.length_b   1.000
_cell.length_c   1.000
_cell.angle_alpha   90.00
_cell.angle_beta   90.00
_cell.angle_gamma   90.00
#
_symmetry.space_group_name_H-M   'P 1'
#
loop_
_entity.id
_entity.type
_entity.pdbx_description
1 polymer ?
#
loop_
_entity_poly.entity_id
_entity_poly.type
_entity_poly.pdbx_seq_one_letter_code
_entity_poly.pdbx_strand_id
1 'polypeptide(L)'
;MRIGSRTLRNNLFVAPMAGVTDRPFRQLCKKFGAGLAVSEMVASNSLLWGSEKTRRRANHEGEVEPISVQIAGADPVMMAEAARFNVERGAQIVDINMGCPAKKVCNTLAGSALLKDEPLVGRILKAVVKAVNVPVTLKFRTGWDPVNKNALKVAKIAEDSGVQLLSLHGRTR
;
A
#
# COMPACT_ATOMS: atom_id res chain seq x y z
N MET A 1 7.55 -11.93 -13.09
CA MET A 1 6.33 -11.08 -13.12
C MET A 1 6.71 -9.62 -13.27
N ARG A 2 5.83 -8.79 -13.84
CA ARG A 2 6.09 -7.35 -14.07
C ARG A 2 5.02 -6.50 -13.38
N ILE A 3 5.45 -5.45 -12.67
CA ILE A 3 4.58 -4.43 -12.08
C ILE A 3 5.03 -3.10 -12.70
N GLY A 4 4.31 -2.64 -13.72
CA GLY A 4 4.71 -1.47 -14.50
C GLY A 4 6.08 -1.61 -15.14
N SER A 5 6.97 -0.70 -14.77
CA SER A 5 8.38 -0.68 -15.21
C SER A 5 9.29 -1.64 -14.42
N ARG A 6 8.78 -2.32 -13.38
CA ARG A 6 9.58 -3.19 -12.50
C ARG A 6 9.40 -4.66 -12.86
N THR A 7 10.49 -5.32 -13.23
CA THR A 7 10.52 -6.78 -13.41
C THR A 7 10.96 -7.43 -12.10
N LEU A 8 10.15 -8.36 -11.58
CA LEU A 8 10.43 -9.12 -10.37
C LEU A 8 10.97 -10.51 -10.73
N ARG A 9 11.91 -11.00 -9.92
CA ARG A 9 12.54 -12.32 -10.10
C ARG A 9 11.57 -13.50 -10.05
N ASN A 10 10.47 -13.37 -9.32
CA ASN A 10 9.41 -14.38 -9.19
C ASN A 10 8.11 -13.72 -8.70
N ASN A 11 7.10 -14.56 -8.42
CA ASN A 11 5.74 -14.13 -8.10
C ASN A 11 5.41 -14.37 -6.61
N LEU A 12 6.41 -14.47 -5.74
CA LEU A 12 6.24 -14.72 -4.31
C LEU A 12 6.55 -13.46 -3.51
N PHE A 13 5.54 -12.90 -2.83
CA PHE A 13 5.65 -11.61 -2.16
C PHE A 13 5.45 -11.75 -0.65
N VAL A 14 6.26 -11.04 0.13
CA VAL A 14 6.03 -10.87 1.57
C VAL A 14 5.00 -9.78 1.80
N ALA A 15 3.91 -10.15 2.50
CA ALA A 15 2.85 -9.23 2.85
C ALA A 15 3.33 -8.15 3.83
N PRO A 16 2.78 -6.92 3.76
CA PRO A 16 3.07 -5.87 4.72
C PRO A 16 2.42 -6.20 6.08
N MET A 17 3.23 -6.17 7.14
CA MET A 17 2.83 -6.54 8.50
C MET A 17 3.42 -5.52 9.49
N ALA A 18 2.57 -4.61 9.99
CA ALA A 18 3.00 -3.59 10.95
C ALA A 18 3.63 -4.24 12.20
N GLY A 19 4.82 -3.78 12.59
CA GLY A 19 5.63 -4.32 13.68
C GLY A 19 6.46 -5.55 13.30
N VAL A 20 6.36 -6.06 12.07
CA VAL A 20 7.08 -7.29 11.63
C VAL A 20 7.94 -7.01 10.41
N THR A 21 7.38 -6.41 9.35
CA THR A 21 8.11 -6.18 8.09
C THR A 21 8.95 -4.91 8.14
N ASP A 22 9.81 -4.80 9.14
CA ASP A 22 10.83 -3.76 9.23
C ASP A 22 11.94 -3.97 8.17
N ARG A 23 12.89 -3.03 8.09
CA ARG A 23 13.95 -3.08 7.05
C ARG A 23 14.79 -4.37 7.14
N PRO A 24 15.35 -4.77 8.30
CA PRO A 24 16.09 -6.04 8.42
C PRO A 24 15.28 -7.26 7.98
N PHE A 25 14.02 -7.39 8.41
CA PHE A 25 13.19 -8.54 8.05
C PHE A 25 12.97 -8.62 6.53
N ARG A 26 12.63 -7.51 5.88
CA ARG A 26 12.43 -7.46 4.43
C ARG A 26 13.68 -7.85 3.66
N GLN A 27 14.86 -7.36 4.08
CA GLN A 27 16.12 -7.74 3.47
C GLN A 27 16.39 -9.23 3.62
N LEU A 28 16.14 -9.81 4.79
CA LEU A 28 16.31 -11.23 5.04
C LEU A 28 15.41 -12.06 4.11
N CYS A 29 14.12 -11.73 4.02
CA CYS A 29 13.20 -12.43 3.13
C CYS A 29 13.59 -12.30 1.65
N LYS A 30 14.09 -11.14 1.22
CA LYS A 30 14.64 -10.95 -0.13
C LYS A 30 15.94 -11.73 -0.35
N LYS A 31 16.77 -11.96 0.67
CA LYS A 31 17.91 -12.90 0.55
C LYS A 31 17.42 -14.35 0.37
N PHE A 32 16.34 -14.74 1.05
CA PHE A 32 15.81 -16.12 1.02
C PHE A 32 14.89 -16.49 -0.16
N GLY A 33 14.51 -15.55 -1.02
CA GLY A 33 13.75 -15.89 -2.23
C GLY A 33 12.49 -15.07 -2.51
N ALA A 34 12.05 -14.18 -1.62
CA ALA A 34 10.92 -13.29 -1.89
C ALA A 34 11.16 -12.34 -3.09
N GLY A 35 10.33 -12.42 -4.14
CA GLY A 35 10.40 -11.51 -5.29
C GLY A 35 10.05 -10.06 -4.96
N LEU A 36 9.27 -9.85 -3.89
CA LEU A 36 8.95 -8.53 -3.34
C LEU A 36 8.76 -8.65 -1.82
N ALA A 37 9.09 -7.60 -1.08
CA ALA A 37 8.70 -7.46 0.32
C ALA A 37 8.21 -6.03 0.54
N VAL A 38 6.96 -5.89 1.00
CA VAL A 38 6.31 -4.58 1.19
C VAL A 38 6.59 -4.07 2.61
N SER A 39 6.87 -2.78 2.74
CA SER A 39 7.12 -2.14 4.04
C SER A 39 5.95 -2.28 5.00
N GLU A 40 6.21 -2.00 6.28
CA GLU A 40 5.11 -1.62 7.16
C GLU A 40 4.34 -0.42 6.60
N MET A 41 3.07 -0.33 6.97
CA MET A 41 2.19 0.77 6.59
C MET A 41 2.66 2.12 7.15
N VAL A 42 2.82 3.10 6.28
CA VAL A 42 3.09 4.52 6.58
C VAL A 42 1.78 5.29 6.54
N ALA A 43 1.53 6.12 7.54
CA ALA A 43 0.32 6.95 7.60
C ALA A 43 0.40 8.13 6.62
N SER A 44 -0.72 8.47 5.99
CA SER A 44 -0.80 9.60 5.06
C SER A 44 -0.75 10.96 5.75
N ASN A 45 -1.09 11.03 7.03
CA ASN A 45 -1.08 12.28 7.79
C ASN A 45 0.36 12.80 7.96
N SER A 46 0.64 13.94 7.34
CA SER A 46 1.96 14.58 7.32
C SER A 46 2.48 15.00 8.70
N LEU A 47 1.58 15.29 9.65
CA LEU A 47 1.94 15.60 11.04
C LEU A 47 2.68 14.44 11.73
N LEU A 48 2.53 13.21 11.22
CA LEU A 48 3.17 12.02 11.78
C LEU A 48 4.52 11.71 11.13
N TRP A 49 4.92 12.41 10.07
CA TRP A 49 6.13 12.08 9.31
C TRP A 49 7.42 12.33 10.07
N GLY A 50 7.43 13.30 11.00
CA GLY A 50 8.54 13.56 11.90
C GLY A 50 8.70 12.54 13.04
N SER A 51 7.68 11.71 13.30
CA SER A 51 7.73 10.74 14.40
C SER A 51 8.83 9.69 14.17
N GLU A 52 9.45 9.23 15.25
CA GLU A 52 10.48 8.18 15.19
C GLU A 52 9.99 6.93 14.45
N LYS A 53 8.72 6.55 14.69
CA LYS A 53 8.07 5.42 14.04
C LYS A 53 8.02 5.59 12.51
N THR A 54 7.62 6.76 12.02
CA THR A 54 7.57 7.01 10.57
C THR A 54 8.97 7.10 9.98
N ARG A 55 9.91 7.78 10.66
CA ARG A 55 11.31 7.88 10.22
C ARG A 55 11.96 6.51 10.06
N ARG A 56 11.73 5.58 11.01
CA ARG A 56 12.21 4.19 10.90
C ARG A 56 11.59 3.45 9.72
N ARG A 57 10.29 3.62 9.49
CA ARG A 57 9.57 2.96 8.39
C ARG A 57 9.94 3.48 7.00
N ALA A 58 10.27 4.77 6.90
CA ALA A 58 10.68 5.44 5.67
C ALA A 58 12.20 5.31 5.39
N ASN A 59 12.96 4.66 6.28
CA ASN A 59 14.37 4.38 6.01
C ASN A 59 14.52 3.10 5.19
N HIS A 60 14.95 3.27 3.93
CA HIS A 60 15.18 2.20 2.97
C HIS A 60 16.65 2.04 2.58
N GLU A 61 17.56 2.69 3.30
CA GLU A 61 19.00 2.64 3.01
C GLU A 61 19.50 1.19 3.02
N GLY A 62 20.17 0.80 1.93
CA GLY A 62 20.70 -0.55 1.73
C GLY A 62 19.64 -1.64 1.49
N GLU A 63 18.36 -1.29 1.33
CA GLU A 63 17.33 -2.26 1.00
C GLU A 63 17.48 -2.76 -0.45
N VAL A 64 17.42 -4.08 -0.63
CA VAL A 64 17.49 -4.71 -1.96
C VAL A 64 16.29 -4.28 -2.79
N GLU A 65 16.53 -3.80 -4.01
CA GLU A 65 15.46 -3.40 -4.92
C GLU A 65 14.54 -4.57 -5.35
N PRO A 66 13.26 -4.32 -5.65
CA PRO A 66 12.61 -3.02 -5.56
C PRO A 66 12.12 -2.69 -4.14
N ILE A 67 12.19 -1.40 -3.78
CA ILE A 67 11.64 -0.88 -2.53
C ILE A 67 10.15 -0.58 -2.71
N SER A 68 9.29 -1.30 -1.97
CA SER A 68 7.83 -1.13 -2.01
C SER A 68 7.34 -0.59 -0.68
N VAL A 69 6.71 0.58 -0.70
CA VAL A 69 6.19 1.23 0.50
C VAL A 69 4.67 1.18 0.53
N GLN A 70 4.09 0.68 1.61
CA GLN A 70 2.64 0.73 1.81
C GLN A 70 2.23 2.01 2.53
N ILE A 71 1.27 2.75 1.95
CA ILE A 71 0.65 3.94 2.55
C ILE A 71 -0.81 3.67 2.96
N ALA A 72 -1.30 4.40 3.96
CA ALA A 72 -2.69 4.32 4.40
C ALA A 72 -3.25 5.64 4.91
N GLY A 73 -4.52 5.86 4.58
CA GLY A 73 -5.27 7.07 4.86
C GLY A 73 -6.62 7.03 4.15
N ALA A 74 -7.42 8.08 4.32
CA ALA A 74 -8.76 8.19 3.74
C ALA A 74 -8.96 9.46 2.91
N ASP A 75 -8.06 10.43 3.00
CA ASP A 75 -8.12 11.67 2.22
C ASP A 75 -7.29 11.54 0.93
N PRO A 76 -7.86 11.79 -0.26
CA PRO A 76 -7.14 11.68 -1.53
C PRO A 76 -5.90 12.57 -1.63
N VAL A 77 -5.94 13.79 -1.08
CA VAL A 77 -4.82 14.74 -1.17
C VAL A 77 -3.68 14.29 -0.27
N MET A 78 -3.98 13.96 0.99
CA MET A 78 -2.97 13.43 1.92
C MET A 78 -2.36 12.12 1.41
N MET A 79 -3.15 11.24 0.79
CA MET A 79 -2.65 10.00 0.20
C MET A 79 -1.68 10.27 -0.97
N ALA A 80 -2.01 11.23 -1.84
CA ALA A 80 -1.13 11.67 -2.93
C ALA A 80 0.18 12.28 -2.42
N GLU A 81 0.12 13.13 -1.39
CA GLU A 81 1.31 13.71 -0.75
C GLU A 81 2.17 12.64 -0.09
N ALA A 82 1.56 11.67 0.62
CA ALA A 82 2.28 10.56 1.21
C ALA A 82 2.98 9.69 0.16
N ALA A 83 2.36 9.49 -1.00
CA ALA A 83 3.00 8.78 -2.11
C ALA A 83 4.25 9.54 -2.59
N ARG A 84 4.14 10.86 -2.87
CA ARG A 84 5.28 11.69 -3.29
C ARG A 84 6.41 11.67 -2.27
N PHE A 85 6.07 11.88 -0.99
CA PHE A 85 7.03 11.90 0.11
C PHE A 85 7.87 10.62 0.19
N ASN A 86 7.25 9.45 -0.01
CA ASN A 86 7.95 8.18 0.03
C ASN A 86 8.75 7.92 -1.26
N VAL A 87 8.25 8.36 -2.42
CA VAL A 87 8.98 8.27 -3.70
C VAL A 87 10.26 9.12 -3.67
N GLU A 88 10.19 10.34 -3.14
CA GLU A 88 11.36 11.21 -2.91
C GLU A 88 12.40 10.56 -1.98
N ARG A 89 12.00 9.57 -1.18
CA ARG A 89 12.85 8.79 -0.26
C ARG A 89 13.23 7.42 -0.80
N GLY A 90 13.03 7.19 -2.09
CA GLY A 90 13.48 5.98 -2.77
C GLY A 90 12.44 4.87 -2.88
N ALA A 91 11.17 5.12 -2.56
CA ALA A 91 10.12 4.16 -2.88
C ALA A 91 10.01 3.99 -4.41
N GLN A 92 10.17 2.75 -4.87
CA GLN A 92 10.12 2.39 -6.29
C GLN A 92 8.78 1.77 -6.70
N ILE A 93 7.95 1.42 -5.71
CA ILE A 93 6.55 0.97 -5.81
C ILE A 93 5.79 1.57 -4.61
N VAL A 94 4.59 2.11 -4.86
CA VAL A 94 3.68 2.57 -3.80
C VAL A 94 2.50 1.62 -3.70
N ASP A 95 2.30 1.00 -2.54
CA ASP A 95 1.15 0.14 -2.26
C ASP A 95 0.12 0.87 -1.39
N ILE A 96 -1.17 0.75 -1.73
CA ILE A 96 -2.25 1.39 -0.96
C ILE A 96 -2.92 0.33 -0.09
N ASN A 97 -3.02 0.61 1.22
CA ASN A 97 -3.74 -0.25 2.15
C ASN A 97 -5.25 0.08 2.15
N MET A 98 -6.06 -0.83 1.62
CA MET A 98 -7.52 -0.88 1.83
C MET A 98 -7.94 -2.21 2.45
N GLY A 99 -7.07 -2.81 3.28
CA GLY A 99 -7.27 -4.15 3.84
C GLY A 99 -7.17 -4.26 5.35
N CYS A 100 -6.58 -3.30 6.05
CA CYS A 100 -6.46 -3.35 7.51
C CYS A 100 -7.85 -3.24 8.17
N PRO A 101 -8.23 -4.15 9.10
CA PRO A 101 -9.50 -4.06 9.82
C PRO A 101 -9.43 -3.21 11.10
N ALA A 102 -8.21 -2.84 11.53
CA ALA A 102 -7.97 -2.15 12.79
C ALA A 102 -8.84 -0.90 12.93
N LYS A 103 -9.50 -0.76 14.10
CA LYS A 103 -10.54 0.25 14.36
C LYS A 103 -10.09 1.70 14.11
N LYS A 104 -8.78 1.98 14.20
CA LYS A 104 -8.21 3.30 13.97
C LYS A 104 -6.88 3.18 13.23
N VAL A 105 -6.82 3.75 12.04
CA VAL A 105 -5.56 4.22 11.46
C VAL A 105 -5.63 5.74 11.57
N CYS A 106 -4.83 6.33 12.44
CA CYS A 106 -4.75 7.80 12.58
C CYS A 106 -6.11 8.48 12.84
N ASN A 107 -6.95 7.92 13.72
CA ASN A 107 -8.28 8.45 14.08
C ASN A 107 -9.28 8.65 12.91
N THR A 108 -9.01 8.04 11.75
CA THR A 108 -9.88 8.11 10.56
C THR A 108 -10.27 6.72 10.09
N LEU A 109 -11.41 6.62 9.39
CA LEU A 109 -11.85 5.39 8.74
C LEU A 109 -10.97 5.12 7.52
N ALA A 110 -9.92 4.32 7.69
CA ALA A 110 -9.04 3.89 6.61
C ALA A 110 -9.00 2.36 6.48
N GLY A 111 -8.14 1.86 5.60
CA GLY A 111 -8.01 0.42 5.37
C GLY A 111 -9.30 -0.17 4.81
N SER A 112 -9.73 -1.31 5.35
CA SER A 112 -10.94 -2.00 4.87
C SER A 112 -12.25 -1.23 5.07
N ALA A 113 -12.26 -0.17 5.88
CA ALA A 113 -13.42 0.70 6.02
C ALA A 113 -13.75 1.49 4.76
N LEU A 114 -12.74 1.75 3.92
CA LEU A 114 -12.91 2.42 2.63
C LEU A 114 -13.75 1.60 1.66
N LEU A 115 -13.84 0.27 1.84
CA LEU A 115 -14.61 -0.60 0.95
C LEU A 115 -16.13 -0.35 1.04
N LYS A 116 -16.61 0.46 1.98
CA LYS A 116 -18.01 0.90 2.05
C LYS A 116 -18.33 2.07 1.12
N ASP A 117 -17.30 2.77 0.63
CA ASP A 117 -17.42 3.98 -0.19
C ASP A 117 -16.59 3.83 -1.47
N GLU A 118 -17.17 3.13 -2.46
CA GLU A 118 -16.57 2.89 -3.77
C GLU A 118 -16.17 4.20 -4.51
N PRO A 119 -16.97 5.29 -4.49
CA PRO A 119 -16.54 6.57 -5.02
C PRO A 119 -15.29 7.14 -4.36
N LEU A 120 -15.17 7.06 -3.03
CA LEU A 120 -13.97 7.51 -2.31
C LEU A 120 -12.75 6.65 -2.68
N VAL A 121 -12.91 5.33 -2.80
CA VAL A 121 -11.86 4.43 -3.30
C VAL A 121 -11.32 4.95 -4.63
N GLY A 122 -12.20 5.19 -5.61
CA GLY A 122 -11.78 5.71 -6.92
C GLY A 122 -11.06 7.06 -6.85
N ARG A 123 -11.52 7.99 -6.00
CA ARG A 123 -10.86 9.29 -5.81
C ARG A 123 -9.44 9.13 -5.24
N ILE A 124 -9.26 8.29 -4.22
CA ILE A 124 -7.95 8.03 -3.61
C ILE A 124 -7.00 7.41 -4.65
N LEU A 125 -7.43 6.35 -5.34
CA LEU A 125 -6.59 5.64 -6.30
C LEU A 125 -6.14 6.57 -7.44
N LYS A 126 -7.05 7.32 -8.05
CA LYS A 126 -6.74 8.30 -9.09
C LYS A 126 -5.78 9.38 -8.60
N ALA A 127 -5.98 9.90 -7.39
CA ALA A 127 -5.13 10.94 -6.82
C ALA A 127 -3.69 10.42 -6.63
N VAL A 128 -3.52 9.22 -6.07
CA VAL A 128 -2.20 8.62 -5.85
C VAL A 128 -1.52 8.26 -7.16
N VAL A 129 -2.22 7.61 -8.09
CA VAL A 129 -1.66 7.25 -9.42
C VAL A 129 -1.21 8.49 -10.18
N LYS A 130 -1.98 9.58 -10.16
CA LYS A 130 -1.58 10.84 -10.81
C LYS A 130 -0.40 11.53 -10.12
N ALA A 131 -0.16 11.27 -8.84
CA ALA A 131 0.80 12.00 -8.04
C ALA A 131 2.25 11.54 -8.23
N VAL A 132 2.48 10.30 -8.69
CA VAL A 132 3.81 9.68 -8.76
C VAL A 132 4.03 8.94 -10.07
N ASN A 133 5.29 8.87 -10.51
CA ASN A 133 5.69 8.17 -11.75
C ASN A 133 6.10 6.71 -11.51
N VAL A 134 6.03 6.21 -10.27
CA VAL A 134 6.31 4.81 -9.94
C VAL A 134 5.02 3.99 -9.98
N PRO A 135 5.08 2.66 -10.18
CA PRO A 135 3.91 1.81 -10.11
C PRO A 135 3.16 1.95 -8.79
N VAL A 136 1.84 2.07 -8.88
CA VAL A 136 0.93 2.06 -7.73
C VAL A 136 0.18 0.73 -7.69
N THR A 137 0.13 0.11 -6.51
CA THR A 137 -0.53 -1.18 -6.25
C THR A 137 -1.59 -1.02 -5.17
N LEU A 138 -2.54 -1.96 -5.10
CA LEU A 138 -3.61 -1.95 -4.12
C LEU A 138 -3.69 -3.29 -3.39
N LYS A 139 -3.65 -3.24 -2.05
CA LYS A 139 -3.93 -4.38 -1.17
C LYS A 139 -5.26 -4.20 -0.44
N PHE A 140 -6.20 -5.12 -0.66
CA PHE A 140 -7.57 -5.02 -0.15
C PHE A 140 -8.15 -6.39 0.26
N ARG A 141 -9.45 -6.42 0.55
CA ARG A 141 -10.21 -7.57 1.06
C ARG A 141 -11.42 -7.87 0.18
N THR A 142 -12.09 -9.00 0.41
CA THR A 142 -13.27 -9.40 -0.39
C THR A 142 -14.47 -8.45 -0.24
N GLY A 143 -14.50 -7.68 0.84
CA GLY A 143 -15.53 -6.69 1.15
C GLY A 143 -15.47 -6.23 2.60
N TRP A 144 -16.45 -5.42 2.99
CA TRP A 144 -16.59 -4.94 4.36
C TRP A 144 -17.07 -6.04 5.33
N ASP A 145 -18.03 -6.85 4.93
CA ASP A 145 -18.58 -7.95 5.74
C ASP A 145 -19.08 -9.09 4.82
N PRO A 146 -19.48 -10.26 5.37
CA PRO A 146 -19.87 -11.42 4.56
C PRO A 146 -21.02 -11.20 3.57
N VAL A 147 -21.91 -10.23 3.82
CA VAL A 147 -23.03 -9.90 2.93
C VAL A 147 -22.70 -8.75 1.96
N ASN A 148 -21.75 -7.89 2.32
CA ASN A 148 -21.28 -6.74 1.55
C ASN A 148 -19.91 -7.03 0.90
N LYS A 149 -19.90 -7.90 -0.13
CA LYS A 149 -18.71 -8.23 -0.92
C LYS A 149 -18.68 -7.45 -2.23
N ASN A 150 -17.73 -6.54 -2.37
CA ASN A 150 -17.58 -5.69 -3.55
C ASN A 150 -16.18 -5.73 -4.18
N ALA A 151 -15.38 -6.77 -3.91
CA ALA A 151 -14.02 -6.88 -4.43
C ALA A 151 -13.91 -6.77 -5.95
N LEU A 152 -14.87 -7.30 -6.72
CA LEU A 152 -14.84 -7.18 -8.18
C LEU A 152 -15.05 -5.73 -8.65
N LYS A 153 -15.97 -4.99 -8.00
CA LYS A 153 -16.18 -3.56 -8.29
C LYS A 153 -14.93 -2.74 -7.94
N VAL A 154 -14.35 -2.99 -6.76
CA VAL A 154 -13.12 -2.33 -6.31
C VAL A 154 -11.95 -2.66 -7.25
N ALA A 155 -11.82 -3.91 -7.71
CA ALA A 155 -10.82 -4.31 -8.68
C ALA A 155 -10.97 -3.54 -10.00
N LYS A 156 -12.21 -3.39 -10.50
CA LYS A 156 -12.47 -2.62 -11.73
C LYS A 156 -12.15 -1.14 -11.55
N ILE A 157 -12.58 -0.53 -10.45
CA ILE A 157 -12.24 0.86 -10.10
C ILE A 157 -10.72 1.06 -10.05
N ALA A 158 -9.99 0.10 -9.49
CA ALA A 158 -8.54 0.16 -9.39
C ALA A 158 -7.85 0.06 -10.76
N GLU A 159 -8.28 -0.88 -11.60
CA GLU A 159 -7.83 -0.98 -12.99
C GLU A 159 -8.07 0.34 -13.75
N ASP A 160 -9.29 0.88 -13.70
CA ASP A 160 -9.67 2.14 -14.36
C ASP A 160 -8.93 3.36 -13.80
N SER A 161 -8.41 3.25 -12.57
CA SER A 161 -7.61 4.30 -11.93
C SER A 161 -6.11 4.21 -12.27
N GLY A 162 -5.67 3.14 -12.95
CA GLY A 162 -4.27 2.91 -13.33
C GLY A 162 -3.44 2.14 -12.31
N VAL A 163 -4.08 1.42 -11.38
CA VAL A 163 -3.38 0.51 -10.45
C VAL A 163 -2.81 -0.69 -11.21
N GLN A 164 -1.56 -1.06 -10.90
CA GLN A 164 -0.77 -1.99 -11.70
C GLN A 164 -0.60 -3.38 -11.07
N LEU A 165 -1.04 -3.56 -9.82
CA LEU A 165 -1.15 -4.86 -9.15
C LEU A 165 -2.24 -4.81 -8.10
N LEU A 166 -3.04 -5.88 -8.03
CA LEU A 166 -4.05 -6.11 -7.03
C LEU A 166 -3.65 -7.27 -6.11
N SER A 167 -3.64 -7.04 -4.80
CA SER A 167 -3.44 -8.05 -3.78
C SER A 167 -4.70 -8.22 -2.94
N LEU A 168 -5.40 -9.35 -3.10
CA LEU A 168 -6.63 -9.64 -2.37
C LEU A 168 -6.36 -10.58 -1.20
N HIS A 169 -6.66 -10.14 0.02
CA HIS A 169 -6.81 -11.05 1.15
C HIS A 169 -8.22 -11.65 1.09
N GLY A 170 -8.32 -12.97 0.91
CA GLY A 170 -9.56 -13.74 0.68
C GLY A 170 -10.57 -13.79 1.84
N ARG A 171 -10.64 -12.74 2.67
CA ARG A 171 -11.59 -12.60 3.78
C ARG A 171 -12.15 -11.18 3.78
N THR A 172 -13.37 -11.02 4.29
CA THR A 172 -13.97 -9.70 4.60
C THR A 172 -13.24 -9.06 5.77
N ARG A 173 -13.56 -7.82 6.15
CA ARG A 173 -12.94 -7.13 7.30
C ARG A 173 -12.79 -8.04 8.53
#